data_AF-A0A972SBU8-F1
#
_entry.id   AF-A0A972SBU8-F1
#
_cell.length_a   1.000
_cell.length_b   1.000
_cell.length_c   1.000
_cell.angle_alpha   90.00
_cell.angle_beta   90.00
_cell.angle_gamma   90.00
#
_symmetry.space_group_name_H-M   'P 1'
#
loop_
_entity.id
_entity.type
_entity.pdbx_description
1 polymer ?
#
loop_
_entity_poly.entity_id
_entity_poly.type
_entity_poly.pdbx_seq_one_letter_code
_entity_poly.pdbx_strand_id
1 'polypeptide(L)'
;MTSTKSKTSTLKRRPRTVPAEEPPVDREEIKRRLLARRLREAQALASRMKILPDGTRVFLRFDRATRYQHLVLMSSFITLAITGLLQHFSHYTAIAKIVNWLGGAEALRTVHHLAAIFMIAVSIYHVWTIFET
;
A
#
# COMPACT_ATOMS: atom_id res chain seq x y z
N MET A 1 -38.87 31.51 45.49
CA MET A 1 -37.68 32.28 45.92
C MET A 1 -36.68 31.22 46.37
N THR A 2 -35.66 30.83 45.60
CA THR A 2 -34.46 31.58 45.22
C THR A 2 -33.75 30.81 44.09
N SER A 3 -33.27 31.51 43.06
CA SER A 3 -32.53 30.91 41.95
C SER A 3 -31.02 31.09 42.19
N THR A 4 -30.30 29.97 42.08
CA THR A 4 -28.87 29.82 42.31
C THR A 4 -28.06 30.37 41.13
N LYS A 5 -27.06 31.20 41.43
CA LYS A 5 -26.06 31.75 40.49
C LYS A 5 -25.38 30.64 39.66
N SER A 6 -25.23 30.87 38.36
CA SER A 6 -24.09 30.35 37.58
C SER A 6 -23.50 31.46 36.72
N LYS A 7 -22.20 31.68 36.90
CA LYS A 7 -21.42 32.77 36.30
C LYS A 7 -21.12 32.43 34.83
N THR A 8 -21.66 33.19 33.90
CA THR A 8 -21.21 33.17 32.50
C THR A 8 -20.01 34.10 32.35
N SER A 9 -18.81 33.52 32.37
CA SER A 9 -17.57 34.21 32.00
C SER A 9 -17.58 34.47 30.50
N THR A 10 -18.01 35.66 30.09
CA THR A 10 -17.96 36.13 28.71
C THR A 10 -16.49 36.37 28.32
N LEU A 11 -15.92 35.44 27.55
CA LEU A 11 -14.64 35.64 26.88
C LEU A 11 -14.79 36.80 25.89
N LYS A 12 -14.31 37.98 26.30
CA LYS A 12 -14.22 39.19 25.47
C LYS A 12 -13.29 38.90 24.29
N ARG A 13 -13.87 38.60 23.12
CA ARG A 13 -13.10 38.48 21.86
C ARG A 13 -12.34 39.78 21.64
N ARG A 14 -11.01 39.72 21.64
CA ARG A 14 -10.17 40.84 21.20
C ARG A 14 -10.48 41.11 19.72
N PRO A 15 -10.65 42.38 19.30
CA PRO A 15 -10.72 42.70 17.89
C PRO A 15 -9.42 42.24 17.23
N ARG A 16 -9.54 41.48 16.14
CA ARG A 16 -8.40 41.13 15.30
C ARG A 16 -7.92 42.44 14.70
N THR A 17 -6.79 42.94 15.17
CA THR A 17 -6.07 44.03 14.51
C THR A 17 -5.61 43.48 13.17
N VAL A 18 -6.36 43.80 12.12
CA VAL A 18 -5.87 43.64 10.75
C VAL A 18 -4.77 44.69 10.61
N PRO A 19 -3.50 44.30 10.44
CA PRO A 19 -2.43 45.27 10.22
C PRO A 19 -2.81 46.13 9.02
N ALA A 20 -2.74 47.45 9.19
CA ALA A 20 -2.92 48.40 8.10
C ALA A 20 -1.86 48.12 7.03
N GLU A 21 -2.30 48.11 5.76
CA GLU A 21 -1.55 47.75 4.55
C GLU A 21 -1.24 46.26 4.38
N GLU A 22 -2.27 45.48 4.03
CA GLU A 22 -2.04 44.36 3.12
C GLU A 22 -1.61 44.97 1.76
N PRO A 23 -0.43 44.62 1.21
CA PRO A 23 -0.01 45.12 -0.10
C PRO A 23 -1.09 44.76 -1.14
N PRO A 24 -1.33 45.62 -2.15
CA PRO A 24 -2.37 45.39 -3.13
C PRO A 24 -2.17 44.01 -3.76
N VAL A 25 -3.17 43.16 -3.55
CA VAL A 25 -3.20 41.76 -4.01
C VAL A 25 -3.20 41.77 -5.55
N ASP A 26 -2.01 41.69 -6.16
CA ASP A 26 -1.84 41.63 -7.61
C ASP A 26 -2.43 40.33 -8.14
N ARG A 27 -3.66 40.43 -8.67
CA ARG A 27 -4.43 39.28 -9.17
C ARG A 27 -3.74 38.61 -10.35
N GLU A 28 -2.98 39.35 -11.15
CA GLU A 28 -2.26 38.78 -12.29
C GLU A 28 -1.06 37.97 -11.82
N GLU A 29 -0.34 38.46 -10.82
CA GLU A 29 0.73 37.69 -10.19
C GLU A 29 0.21 36.42 -9.51
N ILE A 30 -0.93 36.49 -8.81
CA ILE A 30 -1.55 35.32 -8.18
C ILE A 30 -2.02 34.30 -9.22
N LYS A 31 -2.69 34.73 -10.29
CA LYS A 31 -3.11 33.85 -11.38
C LYS A 31 -1.90 33.16 -12.03
N ARG A 32 -0.82 33.90 -12.30
CA ARG A 32 0.43 33.35 -12.87
C ARG A 32 1.06 32.32 -11.94
N ARG A 33 1.11 32.59 -10.63
CA ARG A 33 1.61 31.64 -9.61
C ARG A 33 0.75 30.38 -9.52
N LEU A 34 -0.57 30.51 -9.59
CA LEU A 34 -1.51 29.38 -9.58
C LEU A 34 -1.41 28.54 -10.86
N LEU A 35 -1.33 29.18 -12.03
CA LEU A 35 -1.11 28.52 -13.31
C LEU A 35 0.21 27.74 -13.32
N ALA A 36 1.29 28.33 -12.83
CA ALA A 36 2.59 27.66 -12.72
C ALA A 36 2.54 26.43 -11.80
N ARG A 37 1.81 26.50 -10.67
CA ARG A 37 1.61 25.34 -9.77
C ARG A 37 0.80 24.24 -10.44
N ARG A 38 -0.32 24.59 -11.08
CA ARG A 38 -1.19 23.66 -11.81
C ARG A 38 -0.46 22.94 -12.95
N LEU A 39 0.41 23.66 -13.67
CA LEU A 39 1.22 23.07 -14.73
C LEU A 39 2.22 22.03 -14.19
N ARG A 40 2.88 22.31 -13.05
CA ARG A 40 3.79 21.34 -12.41
C ARG A 40 3.05 20.10 -11.91
N GLU A 41 1.88 20.29 -11.31
CA GLU A 41 1.02 19.18 -10.88
C GLU A 41 0.53 18.34 -12.08
N ALA A 42 0.09 19.00 -13.15
CA ALA A 42 -0.32 18.34 -14.38
C ALA A 42 0.84 17.58 -15.04
N GLN A 43 2.06 18.13 -15.02
CA GLN A 43 3.26 17.46 -15.52
C GLN A 43 3.65 16.24 -14.67
N ALA A 44 3.53 16.33 -13.34
CA ALA A 44 3.79 15.21 -12.43
C ALA A 44 2.75 14.08 -12.56
N LEU A 45 1.51 14.41 -12.94
CA LEU A 45 0.47 13.42 -13.24
C LEU A 45 0.65 12.85 -14.65
N ALA A 46 1.11 13.66 -15.61
CA ALA A 46 1.36 13.24 -16.99
C ALA A 46 2.55 12.28 -17.11
N SER A 47 3.58 12.41 -16.27
CA SER A 47 4.74 11.50 -16.26
C SER A 47 4.38 10.07 -15.84
N ARG A 48 3.26 9.86 -15.13
CA ARG A 48 2.72 8.53 -14.79
C ARG A 48 1.82 7.94 -15.88
N MET A 49 1.57 8.69 -16.94
CA MET A 49 0.65 8.34 -18.02
C MET A 49 1.44 7.70 -19.16
N LYS A 50 1.16 6.45 -19.47
CA LYS A 50 1.77 5.74 -20.60
C LYS A 50 0.83 5.85 -21.82
N ILE A 51 1.37 6.31 -22.95
CA ILE A 51 0.63 6.42 -24.20
C ILE A 51 0.86 5.13 -25.00
N LEU A 52 -0.21 4.41 -25.33
CA LEU A 52 -0.13 3.23 -26.19
C LEU A 52 0.02 3.63 -27.67
N PRO A 53 0.44 2.70 -28.56
CA PRO A 53 0.60 2.97 -29.99
C PRO A 53 -0.68 3.42 -30.70
N ASP A 54 -1.84 3.14 -30.12
CA ASP A 54 -3.18 3.52 -30.59
C ASP A 54 -3.61 4.94 -30.13
N GLY A 55 -2.75 5.66 -29.40
CA GLY A 55 -3.04 6.99 -28.84
C GLY A 55 -3.78 6.96 -27.51
N THR A 56 -4.11 5.79 -26.97
CA THR A 56 -4.82 5.67 -25.69
C THR A 56 -3.89 5.97 -24.52
N ARG A 57 -4.35 6.81 -23.58
CA ARG A 57 -3.63 7.16 -22.36
C ARG A 57 -4.03 6.21 -21.24
N VAL A 58 -3.08 5.45 -20.72
CA VAL A 58 -3.31 4.54 -19.58
C VAL A 58 -2.40 4.87 -18.41
N PHE A 59 -2.89 4.66 -17.20
CA PHE A 59 -2.08 4.71 -15.99
C PHE A 59 -1.55 3.32 -15.68
N LEU A 60 -0.22 3.17 -15.63
CA LEU A 60 0.40 1.90 -15.24
C LEU A 60 0.33 1.76 -13.71
N ARG A 61 -0.67 1.04 -13.20
CA ARG A 61 -0.82 0.83 -11.74
C ARG A 61 0.27 -0.06 -11.13
N PHE A 62 0.69 -1.09 -11.86
CA PHE A 62 1.69 -2.05 -11.39
C PHE A 62 2.72 -2.33 -12.47
N ASP A 63 3.98 -2.13 -12.12
CA ASP A 63 5.11 -2.52 -12.93
C ASP A 63 5.20 -4.05 -13.08
N ARG A 64 5.85 -4.52 -14.15
CA ARG A 64 6.04 -5.94 -14.41
C ARG A 64 6.86 -6.59 -13.29
N ALA A 65 7.88 -5.92 -12.75
CA ALA A 65 8.71 -6.45 -11.68
C ALA A 65 7.87 -6.75 -10.42
N THR A 66 6.98 -5.83 -10.02
CA THR A 66 6.07 -6.01 -8.88
C THR A 66 5.14 -7.22 -9.07
N ARG A 67 4.68 -7.46 -10.30
CA ARG A 67 3.83 -8.63 -10.61
C ARG A 67 4.59 -9.95 -10.47
N TYR A 68 5.83 -10.02 -10.96
CA TYR A 68 6.65 -11.22 -10.81
C TYR A 68 6.95 -11.53 -9.34
N GLN A 69 7.30 -10.51 -8.55
CA GLN A 69 7.50 -10.67 -7.10
C GLN A 69 6.25 -11.21 -6.41
N HIS A 70 5.09 -10.66 -6.74
CA HIS A 70 3.82 -11.14 -6.17
C HIS A 70 3.50 -12.57 -6.59
N LEU A 71 3.75 -12.95 -7.86
CA LEU A 71 3.56 -14.32 -8.33
C LEU A 71 4.48 -15.31 -7.61
N VAL A 72 5.75 -14.95 -7.39
CA VAL A 72 6.69 -15.77 -6.62
C VAL A 72 6.17 -15.92 -5.18
N LEU A 73 5.75 -14.82 -4.55
CA LEU A 73 5.18 -14.85 -3.19
C LEU A 73 3.94 -15.75 -3.12
N MET A 74 2.99 -15.62 -4.05
CA MET A 74 1.80 -16.48 -4.13
C MET A 74 2.17 -17.96 -4.30
N SER A 75 3.11 -18.28 -5.20
CA SER A 75 3.54 -19.65 -5.42
C SER A 75 4.16 -20.26 -4.16
N SER A 76 5.01 -19.50 -3.45
CA SER A 76 5.61 -19.96 -2.19
C SER A 76 4.54 -20.22 -1.12
N PHE A 77 3.56 -19.31 -0.97
CA PHE A 77 2.46 -19.47 -0.04
C PHE A 77 1.61 -20.70 -0.36
N ILE A 78 1.31 -20.96 -1.64
CA ILE A 78 0.57 -22.16 -2.07
C ILE A 78 1.36 -23.41 -1.70
N THR A 79 2.68 -23.43 -1.93
CA THR A 79 3.55 -24.55 -1.51
C THR A 79 3.47 -24.77 -0.01
N LEU A 80 3.55 -23.71 0.82
CA LEU A 80 3.38 -23.83 2.28
C LEU A 80 2.00 -24.38 2.64
N ALA A 81 0.94 -23.85 2.04
CA ALA A 81 -0.44 -24.24 2.33
C ALA A 81 -0.66 -25.72 2.00
N ILE A 82 -0.23 -26.18 0.82
CA ILE A 82 -0.35 -27.58 0.40
C ILE A 82 0.47 -28.48 1.32
N THR A 83 1.76 -28.19 1.50
CA THR A 83 2.65 -29.04 2.32
C THR A 83 2.23 -29.08 3.79
N GLY A 84 1.73 -27.97 4.34
CA GLY A 84 1.18 -27.90 5.70
C GLY A 84 -0.13 -28.69 5.84
N LEU A 85 -1.01 -28.59 4.84
CA LEU A 85 -2.28 -29.33 4.81
C LEU A 85 -2.04 -30.85 4.75
N LEU A 86 -1.14 -31.30 3.87
CA LEU A 86 -0.78 -32.72 3.78
C LEU A 86 -0.15 -33.25 5.08
N GLN A 87 0.70 -32.45 5.73
CA GLN A 87 1.29 -32.83 7.03
C GLN A 87 0.22 -32.96 8.13
N HIS A 88 -0.71 -32.00 8.20
CA HIS A 88 -1.78 -32.01 9.21
C HIS A 88 -2.67 -33.25 9.08
N PHE A 89 -3.04 -33.62 7.85
CA PHE A 89 -3.94 -34.74 7.58
C PHE A 89 -3.23 -36.07 7.31
N SER A 90 -1.94 -36.19 7.63
CA SER A 90 -1.13 -37.40 7.42
C SER A 90 -1.65 -38.66 8.14
N HIS A 91 -2.54 -38.51 9.13
CA HIS A 91 -3.19 -39.60 9.84
C HIS A 91 -4.29 -40.31 9.02
N TYR A 92 -4.86 -39.67 7.99
CA TYR A 92 -5.83 -40.30 7.10
C TYR A 92 -5.12 -41.20 6.08
N THR A 93 -5.58 -42.44 5.92
CA THR A 93 -4.93 -43.46 5.08
C THR A 93 -4.78 -43.06 3.62
N ALA A 94 -5.74 -42.32 3.05
CA ALA A 94 -5.67 -41.81 1.68
C ALA A 94 -4.57 -40.74 1.53
N ILE A 95 -4.46 -39.83 2.51
CA ILE A 95 -3.47 -38.75 2.50
C ILE A 95 -2.08 -39.30 2.84
N ALA A 96 -1.98 -40.28 3.76
CA ALA A 96 -0.74 -40.98 4.06
C ALA A 96 -0.12 -41.63 2.81
N LYS A 97 -0.93 -42.21 1.92
CA LYS A 97 -0.45 -42.74 0.63
C LYS A 97 0.13 -41.64 -0.26
N ILE A 98 -0.53 -40.49 -0.36
CA ILE A 98 -0.04 -39.34 -1.13
C ILE A 98 1.26 -38.81 -0.51
N VAL A 99 1.30 -38.64 0.80
CA VAL A 99 2.49 -38.18 1.54
C VAL A 99 3.67 -39.13 1.32
N ASN A 100 3.45 -40.45 1.41
CA ASN A 100 4.48 -41.45 1.15
C ASN A 100 4.96 -41.42 -0.31
N TRP A 101 4.06 -41.19 -1.27
CA TRP A 101 4.44 -41.02 -2.69
C TRP A 101 5.29 -39.77 -2.93
N LEU A 102 5.03 -38.68 -2.18
CA LEU A 102 5.82 -37.45 -2.20
C LEU A 102 7.16 -37.55 -1.42
N GLY A 103 7.54 -38.73 -0.92
CA GLY A 103 8.79 -38.94 -0.18
C GLY A 103 8.64 -39.00 1.35
N GLY A 104 7.41 -39.05 1.84
CA GLY A 104 7.10 -39.22 3.26
C GLY A 104 6.94 -37.90 4.03
N ALA A 105 6.51 -38.03 5.29
CA ALA A 105 6.20 -36.87 6.14
C ALA A 105 7.43 -36.01 6.46
N GLU A 106 8.62 -36.62 6.55
CA GLU A 106 9.86 -35.92 6.86
C GLU A 106 10.36 -35.08 5.67
N ALA A 107 10.25 -35.61 4.44
CA ALA A 107 10.54 -34.85 3.23
C ALA A 107 9.61 -33.64 3.09
N LEU A 108 8.29 -33.83 3.30
CA LEU A 108 7.32 -32.74 3.30
C LEU A 108 7.63 -31.66 4.33
N ARG A 109 8.05 -32.05 5.54
CA ARG A 109 8.43 -31.12 6.61
C ARG A 109 9.65 -30.30 6.22
N THR A 110 10.66 -30.94 5.64
CA THR A 110 11.88 -30.28 5.17
C THR A 110 11.57 -29.27 4.07
N VAL A 111 10.76 -29.68 3.08
CA VAL A 111 10.32 -28.79 2.00
C VAL A 111 9.48 -27.63 2.54
N HIS A 112 8.59 -27.87 3.50
CA HIS A 112 7.78 -26.83 4.12
C HIS A 112 8.64 -25.79 4.84
N HIS A 113 9.61 -26.21 5.65
CA HIS A 113 10.52 -25.29 6.34
C HIS A 113 11.36 -24.48 5.36
N LEU A 114 11.91 -25.11 4.32
CA LEU A 114 12.68 -24.41 3.29
C LEU A 114 11.80 -23.37 2.58
N ALA A 115 10.59 -23.77 2.18
CA ALA A 115 9.64 -22.87 1.56
C ALA A 115 9.26 -21.72 2.49
N ALA A 116 9.12 -21.95 3.81
CA ALA A 116 8.80 -20.92 4.78
C ALA A 116 9.92 -19.87 4.90
N ILE A 117 11.18 -20.30 4.93
CA ILE A 117 12.34 -19.39 4.93
C ILE A 117 12.34 -18.53 3.66
N PHE A 118 12.13 -19.15 2.50
CA PHE A 118 12.04 -18.43 1.23
C PHE A 118 10.86 -17.45 1.20
N MET A 119 9.68 -17.86 1.69
CA MET A 119 8.49 -17.02 1.75
C MET A 119 8.75 -15.78 2.61
N ILE A 120 9.37 -15.94 3.79
CA ILE A 120 9.72 -14.82 4.67
C ILE A 120 10.66 -13.85 3.94
N ALA A 121 11.74 -14.36 3.33
CA ALA A 121 12.69 -13.53 2.60
C ALA A 121 12.05 -12.76 1.44
N VAL A 122 11.25 -13.45 0.61
CA VAL A 122 10.53 -12.84 -0.52
C VAL A 122 9.46 -11.87 -0.05
N SER A 123 8.79 -12.15 1.07
CA SER A 123 7.78 -11.26 1.66
C SER A 123 8.41 -9.94 2.11
N ILE A 124 9.56 -9.99 2.80
CA ILE A 124 10.30 -8.79 3.19
C ILE A 124 10.70 -7.98 1.96
N TYR A 125 11.27 -8.65 0.94
CA TYR A 125 11.66 -7.99 -0.31
C TYR A 125 10.46 -7.36 -1.04
N HIS A 126 9.32 -8.03 -1.07
CA HIS A 126 8.10 -7.52 -1.70
C HIS A 126 7.53 -6.30 -0.97
N VAL A 127 7.54 -6.30 0.36
CA VAL A 127 7.10 -5.13 1.15
C VAL A 127 8.03 -3.95 0.88
N TRP A 128 9.35 -4.18 0.87
CA TRP A 128 10.34 -3.15 0.54
C TRP A 128 10.09 -2.54 -0.84
N THR A 129 9.85 -3.36 -1.87
CA THR A 129 9.65 -2.88 -3.23
C THR A 129 8.37 -2.06 -3.38
N ILE A 130 7.30 -2.41 -2.66
CA ILE A 130 6.06 -1.62 -2.61
C ILE A 130 6.32 -0.24 -1.99
N PHE A 131 7.15 -0.13 -0.96
CA PHE A 131 7.47 1.18 -0.35
C PHE A 131 8.35 2.07 -1.24
N GLU A 132 9.17 1.46 -2.10
CA GLU A 132 10.02 2.18 -3.05
C GLU A 132 9.24 2.70 -4.29
N THR A 133 8.04 2.17 -4.58
CA THR A 133 7.25 2.52 -5.79
C THR A 133 6.14 3.53 -5.55
#